data_AF-A0A373CF44-F1
#
_entry.id   AF-A0A373CF44-F1
#
_cell.length_a   1.000
_cell.length_b   1.000
_cell.length_c   1.000
_cell.angle_alpha   90.00
_cell.angle_beta   90.00
_cell.angle_gamma   90.00
#
_symmetry.space_group_name_H-M   'P 1'
#
loop_
_entity.id
_entity.type
_entity.pdbx_description
1 polymer ?
#
loop_
_entity_poly.entity_id
_entity_poly.type
_entity_poly.pdbx_seq_one_letter_code
_entity_poly.pdbx_strand_id
1 'polypeptide(L)'
;MFQDLINEALETGRPYIKEGEVATYIPELGRADKNKLGISIFCRDGSRFSCGDTKDRFSIQSISKVISLAVALEVCGFDMVFENVGMEPSGDAFNSLIKLEGSNSHPYNPMINSGAIAVASFIEPKVSFEEMLKLARCFCQDDGIVLDEKVYGSEMSTVARNRAIAYLLESKGVINGNVEEALDFYVKMCSLSVTAESLAGLGLLLANDGVDPSGKRLLNSDTVRVVKTIMLTCGMYDGSGEFAVRVGIPSKSGVGGGLLSVVDGKMGIGIYGPSLDAKGNSIAGRKILQFLSSQMKLHIFAKKD
;
A
#
# COMPACT_ATOMS: atom_id res chain seq x y z
N MET A 1 29.67 -0.25 -0.73
CA MET A 1 29.15 0.10 -2.08
C MET A 1 27.63 0.17 -2.11
N PHE A 2 26.88 -0.92 -1.87
CA PHE A 2 25.41 -0.85 -1.90
C PHE A 2 24.79 -0.14 -0.68
N GLN A 3 25.29 -0.40 0.53
CA GLN A 3 24.86 0.33 1.73
C GLN A 3 25.15 1.84 1.61
N ASP A 4 26.28 2.23 1.02
CA ASP A 4 26.62 3.65 0.81
C ASP A 4 25.62 4.34 -0.12
N LEU A 5 25.20 3.67 -1.19
CA LEU A 5 24.16 4.16 -2.09
C LEU A 5 22.81 4.35 -1.37
N ILE A 6 22.46 3.46 -0.43
CA ILE A 6 21.23 3.57 0.36
C ILE A 6 21.33 4.74 1.35
N ASN A 7 22.49 4.94 1.96
CA ASN A 7 22.75 6.11 2.81
C ASN A 7 22.64 7.40 2.00
N GLU A 8 23.22 7.45 0.80
CA GLU A 8 23.13 8.59 -0.12
C GLU A 8 21.69 8.84 -0.56
N ALA A 9 20.91 7.78 -0.81
CA ALA A 9 19.50 7.91 -1.13
C ALA A 9 18.72 8.56 0.02
N LEU A 10 18.93 8.11 1.26
CA LEU A 10 18.31 8.68 2.45
C LEU A 10 18.64 10.18 2.58
N GLU A 11 19.91 10.54 2.44
CA GLU A 11 20.37 11.93 2.52
C GLU A 11 19.88 12.78 1.33
N THR A 12 19.64 12.19 0.17
CA THR A 12 18.99 12.87 -0.96
C THR A 12 17.53 13.21 -0.65
N GLY A 13 16.83 12.36 0.08
CA GLY A 13 15.44 12.59 0.48
C GLY A 13 15.27 13.57 1.65
N ARG A 14 16.20 13.57 2.60
CA ARG A 14 16.10 14.31 3.88
C ARG A 14 15.78 15.81 3.72
N PRO A 15 16.38 16.59 2.80
CA PRO A 15 16.08 18.01 2.65
C PRO A 15 14.62 18.35 2.33
N TYR A 16 13.88 17.40 1.74
CA TYR A 16 12.50 17.59 1.33
C TYR A 16 11.49 17.39 2.47
N ILE A 17 11.91 16.85 3.62
CA ILE A 17 11.03 16.64 4.80
C ILE A 17 10.31 17.95 5.18
N LYS A 18 11.00 19.09 5.10
CA LYS A 18 10.46 20.41 5.47
C LYS A 18 9.33 20.90 4.55
N GLU A 19 9.17 20.31 3.36
CA GLU A 19 8.20 20.73 2.34
C GLU A 19 6.85 20.01 2.47
N GLY A 20 6.77 18.94 3.26
CA GLY A 20 5.53 18.21 3.51
C GLY A 20 4.91 18.52 4.86
N GLU A 21 3.84 17.82 5.24
CA GLU A 21 3.23 17.82 6.57
C GLU A 21 2.75 16.43 6.96
N VAL A 22 2.60 16.16 8.26
CA VAL A 22 1.97 14.91 8.72
C VAL A 22 0.46 14.93 8.46
N ALA A 23 -0.16 13.76 8.32
CA ALA A 23 -1.61 13.66 8.22
C ALA A 23 -2.28 14.02 9.55
N THR A 24 -3.31 14.87 9.52
CA THR A 24 -3.95 15.42 10.74
C THR A 24 -5.47 15.21 10.79
N TYR A 25 -6.06 14.47 9.83
CA TYR A 25 -7.50 14.22 9.82
C TYR A 25 -7.97 13.33 10.98
N ILE A 26 -7.06 12.53 11.54
CA ILE A 26 -7.22 11.88 12.85
C ILE A 26 -6.07 12.25 13.79
N PRO A 27 -6.32 12.35 15.11
CA PRO A 27 -5.31 12.78 16.09
C PRO A 27 -4.06 11.90 16.10
N GLU A 28 -4.22 10.58 15.91
CA GLU A 28 -3.16 9.57 16.05
C GLU A 28 -2.09 9.73 14.98
N LEU A 29 -2.49 10.06 13.74
CA LEU A 29 -1.52 10.35 12.67
C LEU A 29 -0.82 11.69 12.89
N GLY A 30 -1.52 12.67 13.46
CA GLY A 30 -0.97 13.99 13.75
C GLY A 30 0.11 13.99 14.84
N ARG A 31 0.25 12.90 15.59
CA ARG A 31 1.31 12.71 16.61
C ARG A 31 2.62 12.18 16.04
N ALA A 32 2.67 11.76 14.77
CA ALA A 32 3.89 11.26 14.16
C ALA A 32 4.99 12.34 14.15
N ASP A 33 6.24 11.95 14.42
CA ASP A 33 7.37 12.85 14.26
C ASP A 33 7.69 13.04 12.78
N LYS A 34 7.34 14.22 12.26
CA LYS A 34 7.55 14.64 10.87
C LYS A 34 8.98 14.43 10.37
N ASN A 35 9.99 14.48 11.26
CA ASN A 35 11.40 14.42 10.89
C ASN A 35 11.95 13.00 10.71
N LYS A 36 11.14 11.98 10.98
CA LYS A 36 11.51 10.59 10.82
C LYS A 36 11.67 10.21 9.36
N LEU A 37 12.71 9.43 9.05
CA LEU A 37 12.93 8.91 7.71
C LEU A 37 13.76 7.62 7.78
N GLY A 38 13.25 6.56 7.19
CA GLY A 38 13.94 5.28 7.09
C GLY A 38 13.63 4.55 5.78
N ILE A 39 14.62 3.82 5.27
CA ILE A 39 14.50 2.93 4.11
C ILE A 39 15.05 1.55 4.45
N SER A 40 14.33 0.51 4.07
CA SER A 40 14.78 -0.87 4.09
C SER A 40 14.61 -1.52 2.71
N ILE A 41 15.60 -2.32 2.31
CA ILE A 41 15.64 -3.06 1.04
C ILE A 41 15.97 -4.51 1.34
N PHE A 42 15.07 -5.42 0.96
CA PHE A 42 15.29 -6.86 1.04
C PHE A 42 15.42 -7.44 -0.36
N CYS A 43 16.57 -8.06 -0.64
CA CYS A 43 16.93 -8.63 -1.93
C CYS A 43 16.59 -10.11 -2.02
N ARG A 44 16.36 -10.59 -3.25
CA ARG A 44 16.07 -12.00 -3.53
C ARG A 44 17.21 -12.95 -3.18
N ASP A 45 18.45 -12.46 -3.12
CA ASP A 45 19.64 -13.21 -2.72
C ASP A 45 19.78 -13.35 -1.19
N GLY A 46 18.83 -12.82 -0.41
CA GLY A 46 18.84 -12.84 1.05
C GLY A 46 19.51 -11.63 1.69
N SER A 47 20.17 -10.77 0.92
CA SER A 47 20.79 -9.54 1.43
C SER A 47 19.71 -8.57 1.92
N ARG A 48 19.99 -7.91 3.05
CA ARG A 48 19.08 -6.93 3.67
C ARG A 48 19.87 -5.67 4.02
N PHE A 49 19.34 -4.53 3.63
CA PHE A 49 19.97 -3.23 3.85
C PHE A 49 18.95 -2.27 4.44
N SER A 50 19.30 -1.59 5.52
CA SER A 50 18.42 -0.65 6.22
C SER A 50 19.22 0.61 6.56
N CYS A 51 18.59 1.78 6.51
CA CYS A 51 19.17 3.05 6.96
C CYS A 51 18.09 3.98 7.51
N GLY A 52 18.38 4.69 8.61
CA GLY A 52 17.44 5.60 9.27
C GLY A 52 16.42 4.89 10.17
N ASP A 53 15.25 5.52 10.35
CA ASP A 53 14.19 5.13 11.29
C ASP A 53 13.35 3.94 10.79
N THR A 54 14.02 2.84 10.44
CA THR A 54 13.41 1.70 9.74
C THR A 54 12.52 0.81 10.59
N LYS A 55 12.69 0.84 11.91
CA LYS A 55 11.99 0.01 12.90
C LYS A 55 10.88 0.75 13.63
N ASP A 56 10.70 2.03 13.34
CA ASP A 56 9.60 2.81 13.90
C ASP A 56 8.28 2.24 13.39
N ARG A 57 7.35 1.99 14.31
CA ARG A 57 6.04 1.41 14.02
C ARG A 57 5.06 2.50 13.63
N PHE A 58 4.32 2.29 12.55
CA PHE A 58 3.29 3.19 12.05
C PHE A 58 2.12 2.39 11.47
N SER A 59 0.96 3.03 11.34
CA SER A 59 -0.20 2.41 10.71
C SER A 59 0.00 2.27 9.19
N ILE A 60 -0.20 1.05 8.67
CA ILE A 60 0.01 0.71 7.24
C ILE A 60 -0.90 1.51 6.30
N GLN A 61 -2.07 1.93 6.77
CA GLN A 61 -3.05 2.72 6.04
C GLN A 61 -3.35 2.10 4.67
N SER A 62 -3.45 2.92 3.61
CA SER A 62 -3.81 2.47 2.26
C SER A 62 -2.84 1.46 1.63
N ILE A 63 -1.68 1.17 2.24
CA ILE A 63 -0.81 0.08 1.78
C ILE A 63 -1.46 -1.29 2.05
N SER A 64 -2.34 -1.40 3.05
CA SER A 64 -3.12 -2.62 3.33
C SER A 64 -3.95 -3.08 2.14
N LYS A 65 -4.37 -2.16 1.27
CA LYS A 65 -5.12 -2.44 0.03
C LYS A 65 -4.40 -3.43 -0.89
N VAL A 66 -3.06 -3.45 -0.86
CA VAL A 66 -2.23 -4.41 -1.61
C VAL A 66 -2.41 -5.83 -1.06
N ILE A 67 -2.39 -5.97 0.27
CA ILE A 67 -2.60 -7.26 0.95
C ILE A 67 -4.03 -7.73 0.71
N SER A 68 -5.03 -6.86 0.91
CA SER A 68 -6.43 -7.21 0.71
C SER A 68 -6.71 -7.63 -0.74
N LEU A 69 -6.19 -6.90 -1.73
CA LEU A 69 -6.35 -7.29 -3.14
C LEU A 69 -5.71 -8.65 -3.42
N ALA A 70 -4.49 -8.89 -2.92
CA ALA A 70 -3.81 -10.18 -3.11
C ALA A 70 -4.66 -11.32 -2.54
N VAL A 71 -5.16 -11.19 -1.31
CA VAL A 71 -6.00 -12.23 -0.69
C VAL A 71 -7.33 -12.40 -1.43
N ALA A 72 -7.99 -11.31 -1.82
CA ALA A 72 -9.25 -11.38 -2.57
C ALA A 72 -9.08 -12.16 -3.89
N LEU A 73 -7.98 -11.96 -4.61
CA LEU A 73 -7.70 -12.70 -5.84
C LEU A 73 -7.49 -14.20 -5.57
N GLU A 74 -6.86 -14.57 -4.45
CA GLU A 74 -6.68 -15.97 -4.06
C GLU A 74 -7.99 -16.65 -3.64
N VAL A 75 -8.87 -15.96 -2.90
CA VAL A 75 -10.06 -16.58 -2.28
C VAL A 75 -11.36 -16.36 -3.05
N CYS A 76 -11.42 -15.35 -3.92
CA CYS A 76 -12.57 -15.03 -4.76
C CYS A 76 -12.33 -15.25 -6.25
N GLY A 77 -11.07 -15.26 -6.70
CA GLY A 77 -10.72 -15.37 -8.10
C GLY A 77 -10.78 -14.03 -8.85
N PHE A 78 -10.10 -13.98 -9.98
CA PHE A 78 -9.93 -12.78 -10.80
C PHE A 78 -11.25 -12.20 -11.30
N ASP A 79 -12.09 -13.02 -11.94
CA ASP A 79 -13.32 -12.55 -12.59
C ASP A 79 -14.28 -11.95 -11.56
N MET A 80 -14.50 -12.63 -10.43
CA MET A 80 -15.36 -12.13 -9.36
C MET A 80 -14.91 -10.75 -8.86
N VAL A 81 -13.60 -10.57 -8.61
CA VAL A 81 -13.07 -9.30 -8.11
C VAL A 81 -13.25 -8.20 -9.15
N PHE A 82 -12.94 -8.47 -10.42
CA PHE A 82 -12.89 -7.42 -11.44
C PHE A 82 -14.16 -7.20 -12.24
N GLU A 83 -15.15 -8.07 -12.13
CA GLU A 83 -16.54 -7.78 -12.50
C GLU A 83 -17.14 -6.71 -11.56
N ASN A 84 -16.68 -6.66 -10.30
CA ASN A 84 -17.23 -5.79 -9.27
C ASN A 84 -16.36 -4.58 -8.92
N VAL A 85 -15.11 -4.53 -9.38
CA VAL A 85 -14.14 -3.43 -9.18
C VAL A 85 -13.32 -3.30 -10.45
N GLY A 86 -13.17 -2.10 -11.01
CA GLY A 86 -12.38 -1.90 -12.23
C GLY A 86 -10.87 -2.09 -12.05
N MET A 87 -10.13 -1.82 -13.13
CA MET A 87 -8.66 -1.85 -13.15
C MET A 87 -8.02 -0.51 -13.54
N GLU A 88 -8.84 0.51 -13.79
CA GLU A 88 -8.40 1.76 -14.39
C GLU A 88 -8.10 2.84 -13.33
N PRO A 89 -7.15 3.75 -13.61
CA PRO A 89 -6.99 4.94 -12.78
C PRO A 89 -8.24 5.82 -12.86
N SER A 90 -8.66 6.43 -11.74
CA SER A 90 -9.92 7.20 -11.67
C SER A 90 -9.89 8.55 -12.41
N GLY A 91 -8.69 9.07 -12.73
CA GLY A 91 -8.47 10.35 -13.43
C GLY A 91 -8.80 11.61 -12.62
N ASP A 92 -9.74 11.53 -11.68
CA ASP A 92 -10.08 12.59 -10.72
C ASP A 92 -9.46 12.32 -9.36
N ALA A 93 -9.50 13.35 -8.49
CA ALA A 93 -9.10 13.25 -7.09
C ALA A 93 -9.61 11.93 -6.51
N PHE A 94 -8.71 11.12 -5.97
CA PHE A 94 -9.01 9.79 -5.41
C PHE A 94 -10.17 9.76 -4.38
N ASN A 95 -10.58 10.95 -3.94
CA ASN A 95 -11.65 11.27 -3.02
C ASN A 95 -12.91 11.88 -3.69
N SER A 96 -13.22 11.63 -4.96
CA SER A 96 -14.48 12.14 -5.55
C SER A 96 -15.62 11.13 -5.42
N LEU A 97 -16.66 11.45 -4.66
CA LEU A 97 -17.92 10.68 -4.59
C LEU A 97 -18.74 10.80 -5.89
N ILE A 98 -18.54 11.89 -6.63
CA ILE A 98 -19.38 12.31 -7.76
C ILE A 98 -19.42 11.26 -8.89
N LYS A 99 -18.33 10.51 -9.10
CA LYS A 99 -18.30 9.47 -10.14
C LYS A 99 -18.90 8.13 -9.71
N LEU A 100 -19.06 7.88 -8.41
CA LEU A 100 -19.85 6.73 -7.95
C LEU A 100 -21.35 6.96 -8.15
N GLU A 101 -21.82 8.16 -8.50
CA GLU A 101 -23.21 8.40 -8.89
C GLU A 101 -23.43 8.29 -10.41
N GLY A 102 -22.37 8.32 -11.21
CA GLY A 102 -22.42 8.21 -12.68
C GLY A 102 -22.64 6.79 -13.23
N SER A 103 -22.49 6.64 -14.56
CA SER A 103 -22.80 5.43 -15.34
C SER A 103 -22.01 4.17 -14.98
N ASN A 104 -20.94 4.27 -14.21
CA ASN A 104 -20.19 3.11 -13.74
C ASN A 104 -20.85 2.57 -12.46
N SER A 105 -21.33 1.33 -12.51
CA SER A 105 -21.92 0.62 -11.37
C SER A 105 -20.88 0.22 -10.30
N HIS A 106 -19.58 0.34 -10.58
CA HIS A 106 -18.51 -0.25 -9.78
C HIS A 106 -17.36 0.76 -9.53
N PRO A 107 -16.55 0.60 -8.46
CA PRO A 107 -15.34 1.38 -8.23
C PRO A 107 -14.33 1.27 -9.38
N TYR A 108 -13.48 2.29 -9.60
CA TYR A 108 -12.51 2.30 -10.70
C TYR A 108 -11.36 1.29 -10.55
N ASN A 109 -10.87 1.11 -9.33
CA ASN A 109 -9.76 0.21 -9.02
C ASN A 109 -9.70 -0.10 -7.52
N PRO A 110 -9.00 -1.15 -7.09
CA PRO A 110 -8.93 -1.53 -5.68
C PRO A 110 -8.00 -0.64 -4.83
N MET A 111 -7.27 0.32 -5.43
CA MET A 111 -6.33 1.20 -4.70
C MET A 111 -6.97 2.49 -4.17
N ILE A 112 -8.20 2.80 -4.59
CA ILE A 112 -9.03 3.85 -4.00
C ILE A 112 -9.92 3.30 -2.87
N ASN A 113 -10.47 4.17 -2.03
CA ASN A 113 -11.24 3.72 -0.86
C ASN A 113 -12.47 2.90 -1.23
N SER A 114 -13.24 3.32 -2.23
CA SER A 114 -14.43 2.56 -2.67
C SER A 114 -14.10 1.16 -3.17
N GLY A 115 -13.04 1.02 -3.97
CA GLY A 115 -12.59 -0.29 -4.42
C GLY A 115 -12.06 -1.16 -3.28
N ALA A 116 -11.33 -0.57 -2.32
CA ALA A 116 -10.84 -1.31 -1.17
C ALA A 116 -11.94 -1.74 -0.19
N ILE A 117 -12.98 -0.92 -0.01
CA ILE A 117 -14.17 -1.29 0.79
C ILE A 117 -14.94 -2.41 0.10
N ALA A 118 -15.12 -2.33 -1.24
CA ALA A 118 -15.71 -3.42 -2.01
C ALA A 118 -14.89 -4.71 -1.86
N VAL A 119 -13.57 -4.64 -2.04
CA VAL A 119 -12.64 -5.77 -1.82
C VAL A 119 -12.75 -6.33 -0.40
N ALA A 120 -12.83 -5.47 0.62
CA ALA A 120 -13.03 -5.92 2.01
C ALA A 120 -14.34 -6.71 2.17
N SER A 121 -15.44 -6.26 1.55
CA SER A 121 -16.73 -6.98 1.57
C SER A 121 -16.70 -8.35 0.88
N PHE A 122 -15.74 -8.59 -0.02
CA PHE A 122 -15.56 -9.88 -0.68
C PHE A 122 -14.78 -10.87 0.19
N ILE A 123 -13.87 -10.36 1.02
CA ILE A 123 -12.96 -11.16 1.86
C ILE A 123 -13.62 -11.49 3.19
N GLU A 124 -14.25 -10.51 3.83
CA GLU A 124 -14.77 -10.61 5.20
C GLU A 124 -15.64 -11.88 5.44
N PRO A 125 -16.54 -12.29 4.51
CA PRO A 125 -17.34 -13.51 4.71
C PRO A 125 -16.55 -14.82 4.59
N LYS A 126 -15.30 -14.78 4.12
CA LYS A 126 -14.47 -15.95 3.77
C LYS A 126 -13.23 -16.10 4.63
N VAL A 127 -12.69 -14.99 5.13
CA VAL A 127 -11.42 -14.95 5.86
C VAL A 127 -11.58 -14.03 7.05
N SER A 128 -11.36 -14.56 8.25
CA SER A 128 -11.48 -13.77 9.48
C SER A 128 -10.37 -12.72 9.56
N PHE A 129 -10.56 -11.69 10.39
CA PHE A 129 -9.50 -10.70 10.62
C PHE A 129 -8.24 -11.32 11.22
N GLU A 130 -8.37 -12.31 12.09
CA GLU A 130 -7.23 -13.03 12.70
C GLU A 130 -6.45 -13.83 11.65
N GLU A 131 -7.14 -14.40 10.66
CA GLU A 131 -6.51 -15.06 9.52
C GLU A 131 -5.80 -14.05 8.63
N MET A 132 -6.44 -12.92 8.32
CA MET A 132 -5.78 -11.81 7.60
C MET A 132 -4.55 -11.29 8.33
N LEU A 133 -4.59 -11.16 9.66
CA LEU A 133 -3.46 -10.72 10.46
C LEU A 133 -2.30 -11.71 10.37
N LYS A 134 -2.58 -13.02 10.41
CA LYS A 134 -1.55 -14.07 10.20
C LYS A 134 -0.96 -14.00 8.79
N LEU A 135 -1.79 -13.80 7.77
CA LEU A 135 -1.34 -13.64 6.39
C LEU A 135 -0.47 -12.39 6.24
N ALA A 136 -0.88 -11.25 6.82
CA ALA A 136 -0.11 -10.01 6.80
C ALA A 136 1.26 -10.17 7.46
N ARG A 137 1.33 -10.84 8.63
CA ARG A 137 2.61 -11.17 9.29
C ARG A 137 3.50 -12.02 8.40
N CYS A 138 2.93 -13.04 7.76
CA CYS A 138 3.64 -13.93 6.85
C CYS A 138 4.16 -13.17 5.61
N PHE A 139 3.30 -12.37 4.96
CA PHE A 139 3.67 -11.63 3.76
C PHE A 139 4.73 -10.57 4.03
N CYS A 140 4.61 -9.86 5.16
CA CYS A 140 5.56 -8.83 5.57
C CYS A 140 6.82 -9.40 6.26
N GLN A 141 6.88 -10.70 6.53
CA GLN A 141 7.94 -11.35 7.31
C GLN A 141 8.14 -10.68 8.69
N ASP A 142 7.05 -10.38 9.38
CA ASP A 142 7.05 -9.62 10.63
C ASP A 142 5.94 -10.10 11.57
N ASP A 143 6.27 -10.94 12.54
CA ASP A 143 5.34 -11.43 13.55
C ASP A 143 4.88 -10.35 14.53
N GLY A 144 5.57 -9.20 14.58
CA GLY A 144 5.24 -8.07 15.44
C GLY A 144 4.10 -7.20 14.92
N ILE A 145 3.55 -7.47 13.73
CA ILE A 145 2.37 -6.75 13.24
C ILE A 145 1.18 -7.04 14.15
N VAL A 146 0.54 -5.97 14.63
CA VAL A 146 -0.65 -6.00 15.48
C VAL A 146 -1.65 -4.94 15.01
N LEU A 147 -2.89 -5.03 15.45
CA LEU A 147 -3.85 -3.95 15.27
C LEU A 147 -3.46 -2.78 16.19
N ASP A 148 -3.28 -1.60 15.63
CA ASP A 148 -3.17 -0.36 16.42
C ASP A 148 -4.58 0.09 16.82
N GLU A 149 -4.99 -0.30 18.03
CA GLU A 149 -6.33 0.01 18.58
C GLU A 149 -6.62 1.52 18.66
N LYS A 150 -5.58 2.35 18.83
CA LYS A 150 -5.76 3.81 18.90
C LYS A 150 -6.08 4.37 17.53
N VAL A 151 -5.31 3.97 16.52
CA VAL A 151 -5.58 4.38 15.13
C VAL A 151 -6.93 3.83 14.68
N TYR A 152 -7.23 2.56 14.96
CA TYR A 152 -8.51 1.95 14.66
C TYR A 152 -9.68 2.72 15.28
N GLY A 153 -9.62 3.02 16.58
CA GLY A 153 -10.67 3.78 17.27
C GLY A 153 -10.90 5.17 16.66
N SER A 154 -9.82 5.86 16.29
CA SER A 154 -9.91 7.20 15.69
C SER A 154 -10.40 7.20 14.25
N GLU A 155 -9.97 6.25 13.43
CA GLU A 155 -10.52 6.05 12.09
C GLU A 155 -12.02 5.74 12.17
N MET A 156 -12.44 4.83 13.07
CA MET A 156 -13.85 4.51 13.27
C MET A 156 -14.68 5.72 13.74
N SER A 157 -14.11 6.58 14.57
CA SER A 157 -14.78 7.82 15.02
C SER A 157 -14.99 8.85 13.89
N THR A 158 -14.19 8.78 12.82
CA THR A 158 -14.23 9.71 11.67
C THR A 158 -14.68 9.05 10.36
N VAL A 159 -15.23 7.83 10.44
CA VAL A 159 -15.49 6.95 9.30
C VAL A 159 -16.68 7.36 8.41
N ALA A 160 -17.40 8.43 8.75
CA ALA A 160 -18.67 8.83 8.12
C ALA A 160 -18.61 8.84 6.58
N ARG A 161 -17.50 9.32 6.03
CA ARG A 161 -17.26 9.34 4.58
C ARG A 161 -17.14 7.93 3.98
N ASN A 162 -16.35 7.04 4.59
CA ASN A 162 -16.19 5.67 4.11
C ASN A 162 -17.50 4.88 4.29
N ARG A 163 -18.26 5.17 5.36
CA ARG A 163 -19.62 4.63 5.55
C ARG A 163 -20.55 5.06 4.41
N ALA A 164 -20.55 6.33 4.03
CA ALA A 164 -21.36 6.82 2.89
C ALA A 164 -20.97 6.11 1.58
N ILE A 165 -19.67 5.93 1.32
CA ILE A 165 -19.18 5.14 0.17
C ILE A 165 -19.73 3.70 0.24
N ALA A 166 -19.66 3.06 1.40
CA ALA A 166 -20.05 1.68 1.56
C ALA A 166 -21.55 1.45 1.32
N TYR A 167 -22.42 2.30 1.88
CA TYR A 167 -23.87 2.23 1.58
C TYR A 167 -24.19 2.58 0.12
N LEU A 168 -23.44 3.48 -0.52
CA LEU A 168 -23.60 3.74 -1.95
C LEU A 168 -23.24 2.50 -2.79
N LEU A 169 -22.20 1.77 -2.43
CA LEU A 169 -21.82 0.52 -3.08
C LEU A 169 -22.84 -0.60 -2.86
N GLU A 170 -23.43 -0.67 -1.67
CA GLU A 170 -24.55 -1.58 -1.38
C GLU A 170 -25.78 -1.26 -2.22
N SER A 171 -26.15 0.02 -2.33
CA SER A 171 -27.28 0.45 -3.17
C SER A 171 -27.08 0.13 -4.66
N LYS A 172 -25.82 -0.04 -5.09
CA LYS A 172 -25.43 -0.43 -6.46
C LYS A 172 -25.25 -1.94 -6.65
N GLY A 173 -25.44 -2.75 -5.61
CA GLY A 173 -25.30 -4.21 -5.67
C GLY A 173 -23.85 -4.72 -5.66
N VAL A 174 -22.88 -3.83 -5.41
CA VAL A 174 -21.46 -4.21 -5.31
C VAL A 174 -21.19 -4.89 -3.96
N ILE A 175 -21.75 -4.33 -2.89
CA ILE A 175 -21.73 -4.94 -1.55
C ILE A 175 -23.08 -5.62 -1.35
N ASN A 176 -23.08 -6.94 -1.24
CA ASN A 176 -24.30 -7.73 -0.99
C ASN A 176 -24.40 -8.22 0.48
N GLY A 177 -23.32 -8.04 1.26
CA GLY A 177 -23.24 -8.43 2.67
C GLY A 177 -23.48 -7.27 3.63
N ASN A 178 -23.06 -7.44 4.89
CA ASN A 178 -23.19 -6.40 5.90
C ASN A 178 -22.16 -5.27 5.67
N VAL A 179 -22.69 -4.07 5.38
CA VAL A 179 -21.90 -2.87 5.12
C VAL A 179 -20.98 -2.50 6.29
N GLU A 180 -21.46 -2.60 7.53
CA GLU A 180 -20.65 -2.20 8.69
C GLU A 180 -19.56 -3.23 9.02
N GLU A 181 -19.78 -4.53 8.73
CA GLU A 181 -18.74 -5.57 8.88
C GLU A 181 -17.62 -5.38 7.85
N ALA A 182 -17.98 -5.13 6.58
CA ALA A 182 -17.00 -4.81 5.54
C ALA A 182 -16.20 -3.54 5.87
N LEU A 183 -16.87 -2.53 6.44
CA LEU A 183 -16.23 -1.28 6.84
C LEU A 183 -15.30 -1.48 8.04
N ASP A 184 -15.74 -2.20 9.08
CA ASP A 184 -14.91 -2.59 10.23
C ASP A 184 -13.65 -3.32 9.78
N PHE A 185 -13.81 -4.33 8.93
CA PHE A 185 -12.71 -5.10 8.36
C PHE A 185 -11.72 -4.22 7.58
N TYR A 186 -12.24 -3.32 6.73
CA TYR A 186 -11.43 -2.35 6.00
C TYR A 186 -10.61 -1.44 6.93
N VAL A 187 -11.22 -0.91 8.00
CA VAL A 187 -10.55 -0.02 8.94
C VAL A 187 -9.51 -0.78 9.77
N LYS A 188 -9.81 -2.00 10.23
CA LYS A 188 -8.84 -2.86 10.92
C LYS A 188 -7.60 -3.13 10.07
N MET A 189 -7.79 -3.42 8.78
CA MET A 189 -6.67 -3.62 7.85
C MET A 189 -5.83 -2.35 7.65
N CYS A 190 -6.44 -1.16 7.57
CA CYS A 190 -5.71 0.11 7.54
C CYS A 190 -4.92 0.37 8.84
N SER A 191 -5.41 -0.12 9.97
CA SER A 191 -4.84 0.11 11.30
C SER A 191 -3.76 -0.89 11.71
N LEU A 192 -3.31 -1.78 10.83
CA LEU A 192 -2.19 -2.67 11.15
C LEU A 192 -0.89 -1.89 11.36
N SER A 193 -0.16 -2.21 12.42
CA SER A 193 1.09 -1.56 12.81
C SER A 193 2.30 -2.24 12.15
N VAL A 194 2.98 -1.51 11.26
CA VAL A 194 4.10 -2.01 10.44
C VAL A 194 5.33 -1.12 10.56
N THR A 195 6.45 -1.57 10.00
CA THR A 195 7.71 -0.83 9.91
C THR A 195 8.16 -0.74 8.44
N ALA A 196 9.22 0.03 8.16
CA ALA A 196 9.82 0.05 6.83
C ALA A 196 10.36 -1.35 6.44
N GLU A 197 10.87 -2.12 7.41
CA GLU A 197 11.31 -3.51 7.22
C GLU A 197 10.14 -4.43 6.86
N SER A 198 8.99 -4.28 7.52
CA SER A 198 7.77 -5.05 7.21
C SER A 198 7.33 -4.81 5.76
N LEU A 199 7.36 -3.54 5.31
CA LEU A 199 7.04 -3.19 3.92
C LEU A 199 8.06 -3.76 2.93
N ALA A 200 9.35 -3.75 3.26
CA ALA A 200 10.37 -4.39 2.42
C ALA A 200 10.15 -5.91 2.29
N GLY A 201 9.69 -6.58 3.36
CA GLY A 201 9.28 -7.99 3.35
C GLY A 201 8.14 -8.28 2.39
N LEU A 202 7.07 -7.49 2.46
CA LEU A 202 5.94 -7.59 1.52
C LEU A 202 6.40 -7.32 0.07
N GLY A 203 7.26 -6.31 -0.12
CA GLY A 203 7.82 -5.99 -1.43
C GLY A 203 8.64 -7.15 -1.99
N LEU A 204 9.42 -7.84 -1.15
CA LEU A 204 10.25 -8.98 -1.54
C LEU A 204 9.37 -10.16 -1.96
N LEU A 205 8.29 -10.44 -1.23
CA LEU A 205 7.34 -11.49 -1.62
C LEU A 205 6.79 -11.25 -3.04
N LEU A 206 6.36 -10.01 -3.33
CA LEU A 206 5.83 -9.65 -4.66
C LEU A 206 6.92 -9.63 -5.74
N ALA A 207 8.14 -9.23 -5.40
CA ALA A 207 9.29 -9.26 -6.29
C ALA A 207 9.72 -10.71 -6.62
N ASN A 208 9.51 -11.63 -5.69
CA ASN A 208 9.84 -13.05 -5.82
C ASN A 208 8.64 -13.91 -6.24
N ASP A 209 7.75 -13.35 -7.06
CA ASP A 209 6.62 -14.06 -7.66
C ASP A 209 5.69 -14.77 -6.63
N GLY A 210 5.54 -14.19 -5.44
CA GLY A 210 4.67 -14.76 -4.40
C GLY A 210 5.29 -15.90 -3.61
N VAL A 211 6.61 -16.10 -3.72
CA VAL A 211 7.38 -17.10 -2.97
C VAL A 211 8.17 -16.40 -1.86
N ASP A 212 8.06 -16.91 -0.64
CA ASP A 212 8.81 -16.37 0.50
C ASP A 212 10.29 -16.82 0.49
N PRO A 213 11.14 -16.28 1.38
CA PRO A 213 12.55 -16.70 1.45
C PRO A 213 12.77 -18.16 1.83
N SER A 214 11.77 -18.86 2.39
CA SER A 214 11.86 -20.29 2.69
C SER A 214 11.60 -21.17 1.46
N GLY A 215 11.14 -20.57 0.35
CA GLY A 215 10.75 -21.28 -0.87
C GLY A 215 9.26 -21.66 -0.88
N LYS A 216 8.48 -21.27 0.14
CA LYS A 216 7.04 -21.53 0.20
C LYS A 216 6.30 -20.52 -0.68
N ARG A 217 5.45 -21.02 -1.59
CA ARG A 217 4.52 -20.19 -2.35
C ARG A 217 3.37 -19.74 -1.45
N LEU A 218 3.21 -18.44 -1.30
CA LEU A 218 2.14 -17.80 -0.52
C LEU A 218 1.09 -17.12 -1.40
N LEU A 219 1.47 -16.71 -2.61
CA LEU A 219 0.57 -16.12 -3.61
C LEU A 219 0.81 -16.78 -4.97
N ASN A 220 -0.25 -16.91 -5.77
CA ASN A 220 -0.14 -17.37 -7.15
C ASN A 220 0.55 -16.32 -8.03
N SER A 221 1.29 -16.78 -9.05
CA SER A 221 2.03 -15.89 -9.96
C SER A 221 1.10 -14.90 -10.67
N ASP A 222 -0.09 -15.34 -11.08
CA ASP A 222 -1.10 -14.48 -11.71
C ASP A 222 -1.60 -13.38 -10.76
N THR A 223 -1.87 -13.72 -9.49
CA THR A 223 -2.21 -12.75 -8.44
C THR A 223 -1.12 -11.69 -8.29
N VAL A 224 0.13 -12.13 -8.19
CA VAL A 224 1.28 -11.23 -8.02
C VAL A 224 1.45 -10.31 -9.23
N ARG A 225 1.27 -10.84 -10.44
CA ARG A 225 1.29 -10.04 -11.68
C ARG A 225 0.22 -8.95 -11.65
N VAL A 226 -1.02 -9.30 -11.32
CA VAL A 226 -2.14 -8.36 -11.24
C VAL A 226 -1.88 -7.28 -10.20
N VAL A 227 -1.49 -7.67 -8.98
CA VAL A 227 -1.23 -6.75 -7.88
C VAL A 227 -0.14 -5.74 -8.27
N LYS A 228 0.98 -6.18 -8.84
CA LYS A 228 2.06 -5.29 -9.29
C LYS A 228 1.58 -4.32 -10.38
N THR A 229 0.79 -4.79 -11.34
CA THR A 229 0.25 -3.94 -12.41
C THR A 229 -0.66 -2.85 -11.85
N ILE A 230 -1.57 -3.20 -10.94
CA ILE A 230 -2.46 -2.21 -10.31
C ILE A 230 -1.67 -1.25 -9.40
N MET A 231 -0.64 -1.71 -8.70
CA MET A 231 0.25 -0.83 -7.95
C MET A 231 0.94 0.19 -8.85
N LEU A 232 1.41 -0.23 -10.02
CA LEU A 232 2.07 0.65 -10.98
C LEU A 232 1.14 1.76 -11.48
N THR A 233 -0.11 1.43 -11.80
CA THR A 233 -1.05 2.36 -12.44
C THR A 233 -1.85 3.20 -11.44
N CYS A 234 -2.10 2.68 -10.23
CA CYS A 234 -3.07 3.25 -9.28
C CYS A 234 -2.51 3.46 -7.86
N GLY A 235 -1.25 3.13 -7.59
CA GLY A 235 -0.78 3.01 -6.21
C GLY A 235 -0.35 4.31 -5.50
N MET A 236 -0.13 5.40 -6.23
CA MET A 236 0.44 6.67 -5.72
C MET A 236 -0.57 7.83 -5.75
N TYR A 237 -1.86 7.53 -5.48
CA TYR A 237 -2.97 8.49 -5.53
C TYR A 237 -3.00 9.24 -6.88
N ASP A 238 -3.29 10.55 -6.86
CA ASP A 238 -3.28 11.44 -8.02
C ASP A 238 -1.85 11.71 -8.57
N GLY A 239 -0.84 11.02 -8.05
CA GLY A 239 0.56 11.05 -8.48
C GLY A 239 0.98 9.83 -9.31
N SER A 240 0.11 8.83 -9.50
CA SER A 240 0.48 7.53 -10.10
C SER A 240 1.08 7.64 -11.51
N GLY A 241 0.47 8.43 -12.40
CA GLY A 241 0.99 8.61 -13.76
C GLY A 241 2.37 9.28 -13.79
N GLU A 242 2.56 10.37 -13.04
CA GLU A 242 3.86 11.05 -12.94
C GLU A 242 4.92 10.14 -12.32
N PHE A 243 4.56 9.39 -11.27
CA PHE A 243 5.46 8.49 -10.57
C PHE A 243 5.90 7.33 -11.47
N ALA A 244 4.99 6.75 -12.25
CA ALA A 244 5.31 5.70 -13.22
C ALA A 244 6.30 6.17 -14.29
N VAL A 245 6.21 7.42 -14.74
CA VAL A 245 7.14 8.01 -15.73
C VAL A 245 8.50 8.35 -15.12
N ARG A 246 8.53 8.91 -13.90
CA ARG A 246 9.78 9.39 -13.29
C ARG A 246 10.57 8.30 -12.57
N VAL A 247 9.87 7.36 -11.96
CA VAL A 247 10.45 6.32 -11.09
C VAL A 247 10.26 4.94 -11.72
N GLY A 248 9.07 4.64 -12.22
CA GLY A 248 8.81 3.40 -12.95
C GLY A 248 8.98 2.13 -12.12
N ILE A 249 8.69 2.20 -10.82
CA ILE A 249 8.66 1.07 -9.90
C ILE A 249 7.22 0.93 -9.39
N PRO A 250 6.58 -0.26 -9.45
CA PRO A 250 5.30 -0.51 -8.80
C PRO A 250 5.36 -0.16 -7.31
N SER A 251 4.51 0.77 -6.87
CA SER A 251 4.56 1.30 -5.51
C SER A 251 3.17 1.56 -4.95
N LYS A 252 3.03 1.52 -3.62
CA LYS A 252 1.83 1.97 -2.91
C LYS A 252 2.21 2.87 -1.74
N SER A 253 1.60 4.04 -1.68
CA SER A 253 1.72 4.98 -0.56
C SER A 253 0.60 4.80 0.48
N GLY A 254 0.89 5.16 1.73
CA GLY A 254 -0.09 5.29 2.80
C GLY A 254 0.10 6.60 3.56
N VAL A 255 -1.00 7.22 3.97
CA VAL A 255 -1.00 8.47 4.76
C VAL A 255 -0.36 8.32 6.15
N GLY A 256 -0.06 7.10 6.59
CA GLY A 256 0.80 6.84 7.75
C GLY A 256 2.28 7.12 7.50
N GLY A 257 2.67 7.58 6.30
CA GLY A 257 4.07 7.87 5.95
C GLY A 257 4.80 6.72 5.24
N GLY A 258 4.12 5.60 5.03
CA GLY A 258 4.71 4.41 4.40
C GLY A 258 4.76 4.50 2.87
N LEU A 259 5.78 3.87 2.28
CA LEU A 259 5.85 3.54 0.86
C LEU A 259 6.34 2.11 0.69
N LEU A 260 5.51 1.28 0.08
CA LEU A 260 5.85 -0.06 -0.40
C LEU A 260 6.27 0.05 -1.87
N SER A 261 7.40 -0.53 -2.28
CA SER A 261 7.81 -0.59 -3.68
C SER A 261 8.40 -1.95 -4.05
N VAL A 262 8.18 -2.37 -5.29
CA VAL A 262 8.52 -3.71 -5.77
C VAL A 262 9.39 -3.63 -7.03
N VAL A 263 10.64 -4.10 -6.93
CA VAL A 263 11.52 -4.22 -8.10
C VAL A 263 11.50 -5.67 -8.56
N ASP A 264 10.75 -5.92 -9.64
CA ASP A 264 10.44 -7.26 -10.13
C ASP A 264 11.69 -8.14 -10.33
N GLY A 265 11.65 -9.33 -9.74
CA GLY A 265 12.73 -10.31 -9.77
C GLY A 265 13.99 -9.94 -8.99
N LYS A 266 14.03 -8.78 -8.31
CA LYS A 266 15.24 -8.27 -7.62
C LYS A 266 15.04 -8.05 -6.12
N MET A 267 14.13 -7.17 -5.72
CA MET A 267 14.05 -6.70 -4.32
C MET A 267 12.72 -6.03 -3.97
N GLY A 268 12.39 -6.09 -2.68
CA GLY A 268 11.36 -5.25 -2.06
C GLY A 268 11.98 -4.05 -1.37
N ILE A 269 11.30 -2.90 -1.44
CA ILE A 269 11.72 -1.65 -0.80
C ILE A 269 10.57 -1.16 0.08
N GLY A 270 10.86 -0.92 1.36
CA GLY A 270 9.97 -0.27 2.29
C GLY A 270 10.57 1.04 2.79
N ILE A 271 9.78 2.10 2.82
CA ILE A 271 10.19 3.41 3.32
C ILE A 271 9.17 3.89 4.33
N TYR A 272 9.66 4.53 5.40
CA TYR A 272 8.86 5.29 6.33
C TYR A 272 9.33 6.75 6.34
N GLY A 273 8.40 7.67 6.11
CA GLY A 273 8.62 9.11 6.19
C GLY A 273 7.27 9.82 6.29
N PRO A 274 6.83 10.23 7.50
CA PRO A 274 5.48 10.73 7.74
C PRO A 274 5.23 12.14 7.20
N SER A 275 6.25 12.87 6.74
CA SER A 275 6.06 14.13 6.01
C SER A 275 5.51 13.86 4.59
N LEU A 276 4.26 14.26 4.36
CA LEU A 276 3.52 14.02 3.13
C LEU A 276 3.44 15.26 2.25
N ASP A 277 3.42 15.06 0.93
CA ASP A 277 3.06 16.09 -0.03
C ASP A 277 1.53 16.35 -0.04
N ALA A 278 1.11 17.36 -0.81
CA ALA A 278 -0.31 17.72 -0.96
C ALA A 278 -1.20 16.58 -1.54
N LYS A 279 -0.60 15.53 -2.11
CA LYS A 279 -1.29 14.35 -2.65
C LYS A 279 -1.32 13.17 -1.65
N GLY A 280 -0.77 13.35 -0.45
CA GLY A 280 -0.75 12.32 0.59
C GLY A 280 0.37 11.27 0.43
N ASN A 281 1.41 11.57 -0.35
CA ASN A 281 2.57 10.68 -0.50
C ASN A 281 3.77 11.16 0.33
N SER A 282 4.55 10.24 0.89
CA SER A 282 5.80 10.59 1.59
C SER A 282 6.75 11.35 0.65
N ILE A 283 7.01 12.62 0.97
CA ILE A 283 7.72 13.53 0.05
C ILE A 283 9.19 13.13 -0.10
N ALA A 284 9.85 12.84 1.02
CA ALA A 284 11.23 12.36 1.05
C ALA A 284 11.34 10.95 0.46
N GLY A 285 10.38 10.07 0.75
CA GLY A 285 10.37 8.71 0.21
C GLY A 285 10.25 8.65 -1.30
N ARG A 286 9.45 9.54 -1.92
CA ARG A 286 9.40 9.67 -3.39
C ARG A 286 10.76 10.05 -3.98
N LYS A 287 11.49 10.96 -3.32
CA LYS A 287 12.81 11.41 -3.76
C LYS A 287 13.86 10.32 -3.63
N ILE A 288 13.82 9.55 -2.55
CA ILE A 288 14.64 8.34 -2.36
C ILE A 288 14.43 7.36 -3.52
N LEU A 289 13.17 7.02 -3.84
CA LEU A 289 12.87 6.06 -4.92
C LEU A 289 13.28 6.59 -6.29
N GLN A 290 13.10 7.89 -6.55
CA GLN A 290 13.55 8.51 -7.79
C GLN A 290 15.08 8.43 -7.94
N PHE A 291 15.82 8.71 -6.87
CA PHE A 291 17.27 8.59 -6.85
C PHE A 291 17.72 7.14 -7.11
N LEU A 292 17.18 6.17 -6.37
CA LEU A 292 17.52 4.75 -6.52
C LEU A 292 17.19 4.23 -7.92
N SER A 293 16.02 4.59 -8.46
CA SER A 293 15.62 4.18 -9.80
C SER A 293 16.60 4.66 -10.86
N SER A 294 17.06 5.91 -10.75
CA SER A 294 18.06 6.48 -11.65
C SER A 294 19.43 5.81 -11.50
N GLN A 295 19.95 5.68 -10.27
CA GLN A 295 21.30 5.18 -10.02
C GLN A 295 21.44 3.68 -10.34
N MET A 296 20.39 2.89 -10.10
CA MET A 296 20.43 1.44 -10.28
C MET A 296 19.68 0.94 -11.53
N LYS A 297 19.17 1.85 -12.38
CA LYS A 297 18.34 1.53 -13.54
C LYS A 297 17.14 0.62 -13.19
N LEU A 298 16.37 0.98 -12.14
CA LEU A 298 15.28 0.13 -11.63
C LEU A 298 13.97 0.30 -12.38
N HIS A 299 13.85 1.33 -13.23
CA HIS A 299 12.66 1.57 -14.00
C HIS A 299 12.29 0.32 -14.83
N ILE A 300 11.03 -0.11 -14.78
CA ILE A 300 10.55 -1.30 -15.50
C ILE A 300 10.78 -1.30 -17.01
N PHE A 301 10.98 -0.13 -17.63
CA PHE A 301 11.25 0.05 -19.06
C PHE A 301 12.69 0.47 -19.34
N ALA A 302 13.56 0.53 -18.32
CA ALA A 302 14.99 0.70 -18.54
C ALA A 302 15.55 -0.55 -19.25
N LYS A 303 16.50 -0.34 -20.16
CA LYS A 303 17.23 -1.45 -20.79
C LYS A 303 17.94 -2.25 -19.70
N LYS A 304 17.68 -3.57 -19.67
CA LYS A 304 18.46 -4.52 -18.89
C LYS A 304 19.74 -4.77 -19.71
N ASP A 305 20.88 -4.43 -19.13
CA ASP A 305 22.19 -4.81 -19.69
C ASP A 305 22.36 -6.34 -19.61
#